data_AF-A0A5D2M0Y0-F1
#
_entry.id   AF-A0A5D2M0Y0-F1
#
_cell.length_a   1.000
_cell.length_b   1.000
_cell.length_c   1.000
_cell.angle_alpha   90.00
_cell.angle_beta   90.00
_cell.angle_gamma   90.00
#
_symmetry.space_group_name_H-M   'P 1'
#
loop_
_entity.id
_entity.type
_entity.pdbx_description
1 polymer ?
#
loop_
_entity_poly.entity_id
_entity_poly.type
_entity_poly.pdbx_seq_one_letter_code
_entity_poly.pdbx_strand_id
1 'polypeptide(L)'
;MEMSKSVSGNCNLLEKTKKCIEELGYWTWPDLLVALKHCQEMQQVATSSGILEKCLDSIVGRLAITGEASPCASTSSPDSSGLRLSCDTRSTESLKNSFSRANWWFEDLSVLSPNLVEMLVKSMVSRKYNQVIISRFLLYYQKSKFFTASSDEKRQVLEIVIDGLYTLDPSCISCKSLFGVLRVVLNLNISKSSRNKLECMIGSQMDQATLDNLLIPSPYGTSCLYDVNLVLRFLKAFLREGGWRLSPTRMKKVASLMDLYIAEVAPDPFLRFSKFLALVVALPDSARDCWDELYHAIDVYLEVHAGLSEEEKLKICCALN
;
A
#
# COMPACT_ATOMS: atom_id res chain seq x y z
N MET A 1 -28.12 -31.47 -50.38
CA MET A 1 -29.41 -32.05 -49.95
C MET A 1 -29.16 -32.68 -48.60
N GLU A 2 -29.31 -31.92 -47.54
CA GLU A 2 -30.57 -31.68 -46.80
C GLU A 2 -30.57 -32.55 -45.54
N MET A 3 -30.18 -31.93 -44.42
CA MET A 3 -30.89 -32.14 -43.17
C MET A 3 -31.15 -30.77 -42.54
N SER A 4 -31.99 -30.00 -43.23
CA SER A 4 -32.78 -28.94 -42.63
C SER A 4 -34.08 -29.53 -42.13
N LYS A 5 -34.20 -29.77 -40.82
CA LYS A 5 -35.30 -29.24 -39.97
C LYS A 5 -35.37 -29.92 -38.60
N SER A 6 -35.53 -29.02 -37.63
CA SER A 6 -36.26 -29.15 -36.35
C SER A 6 -35.71 -30.10 -35.27
N VAL A 7 -34.88 -29.53 -34.39
CA VAL A 7 -35.22 -29.49 -32.96
C VAL A 7 -35.37 -28.02 -32.56
N SER A 8 -36.63 -27.58 -32.59
CA SER A 8 -37.10 -26.33 -32.00
C SER A 8 -37.00 -26.45 -30.48
N GLY A 9 -36.27 -25.53 -29.81
CA GLY A 9 -36.41 -25.35 -28.36
C GLY A 9 -35.15 -25.05 -27.56
N ASN A 10 -33.94 -25.25 -28.09
CA ASN A 10 -32.72 -24.95 -27.36
C ASN A 10 -31.99 -23.78 -28.03
N CYS A 11 -32.15 -22.56 -27.49
CA CYS A 11 -31.20 -21.50 -27.84
C CYS A 11 -29.80 -22.06 -27.54
N ASN A 12 -28.92 -21.96 -28.54
CA ASN A 12 -27.53 -22.36 -28.47
C ASN A 12 -26.92 -21.81 -27.16
N LEU A 13 -26.21 -22.65 -26.39
CA LEU A 13 -25.56 -22.22 -25.14
C LEU A 13 -24.70 -20.96 -25.36
N LEU A 14 -24.03 -20.86 -26.51
CA LEU A 14 -23.28 -19.68 -26.94
C LEU A 14 -24.16 -18.43 -27.11
N GLU A 15 -25.35 -18.56 -27.68
CA GLU A 15 -26.30 -17.44 -27.82
C GLU A 15 -26.86 -17.01 -26.48
N LYS A 16 -27.20 -17.96 -25.60
CA LYS A 16 -27.61 -17.67 -24.21
C LYS A 16 -26.49 -16.98 -23.44
N THR A 17 -25.24 -17.43 -23.59
CA THR A 17 -24.08 -16.79 -22.97
C THR A 17 -23.82 -15.40 -23.53
N LYS A 18 -23.92 -15.19 -24.85
CA LYS A 18 -23.79 -13.85 -25.45
C LYS A 18 -24.87 -12.88 -24.97
N LYS A 19 -26.13 -13.31 -24.95
CA LYS A 19 -27.24 -12.50 -24.43
C LYS A 19 -27.07 -12.18 -22.94
N CYS A 20 -26.67 -13.16 -22.14
CA CYS A 20 -26.31 -12.99 -20.73
C CYS A 20 -25.19 -11.94 -20.54
N ILE A 21 -24.17 -11.96 -21.39
CA ILE A 21 -23.09 -10.97 -21.40
C ILE A 21 -23.58 -9.56 -21.78
N GLU A 22 -24.50 -9.45 -22.74
CA GLU A 22 -25.11 -8.18 -23.15
C GLU A 22 -25.97 -7.58 -22.03
N GLU A 23 -26.59 -8.43 -21.21
CA GLU A 23 -27.44 -8.02 -20.08
C GLU A 23 -26.65 -7.71 -18.79
N LEU A 24 -25.33 -7.95 -18.73
CA LEU A 24 -24.47 -7.75 -17.55
C LEU A 24 -24.52 -6.34 -16.95
N GLY A 25 -24.83 -5.32 -17.75
CA GLY A 25 -24.98 -3.94 -17.28
C GLY A 25 -26.20 -3.73 -16.36
N TYR A 26 -27.21 -4.60 -16.46
CA TYR A 26 -28.49 -4.48 -15.75
C TYR A 26 -28.60 -5.39 -14.51
N TRP A 27 -27.59 -6.23 -14.27
CA TRP A 27 -27.62 -7.21 -13.17
C TRP A 27 -27.64 -6.53 -11.80
N THR A 28 -28.12 -7.18 -10.75
CA THR A 28 -28.01 -6.61 -9.39
C THR A 28 -26.61 -6.79 -8.82
N TRP A 29 -26.24 -6.04 -7.76
CA TRP A 29 -24.93 -6.19 -7.13
C TRP A 29 -24.65 -7.63 -6.65
N PRO A 30 -25.57 -8.31 -5.95
CA PRO A 30 -25.42 -9.73 -5.62
C PRO A 30 -25.18 -10.63 -6.84
N ASP A 31 -25.89 -10.40 -7.95
CA ASP A 31 -25.73 -11.22 -9.16
C ASP A 31 -24.31 -11.10 -9.74
N LEU A 32 -23.73 -9.89 -9.76
CA LEU A 32 -22.34 -9.70 -10.20
C LEU A 32 -21.33 -10.36 -9.26
N LEU A 33 -21.57 -10.34 -7.94
CA LEU A 33 -20.68 -11.03 -6.97
C LEU A 33 -20.71 -12.55 -7.16
N VAL A 34 -21.90 -13.13 -7.36
CA VAL A 34 -22.07 -14.56 -7.63
C VAL A 34 -21.36 -14.94 -8.94
N ALA A 35 -21.52 -14.11 -9.97
CA ALA A 35 -20.86 -14.32 -11.25
C ALA A 35 -19.33 -14.26 -11.14
N LEU A 36 -18.78 -13.28 -10.42
CA LEU A 36 -17.35 -13.20 -10.13
C LEU A 36 -16.84 -14.43 -9.38
N LYS A 37 -17.60 -14.91 -8.39
CA LYS A 37 -17.24 -16.11 -7.62
C LYS A 37 -17.17 -17.35 -8.52
N HIS A 38 -18.13 -17.53 -9.41
CA HIS A 38 -18.08 -18.62 -10.39
C HIS A 38 -16.94 -18.44 -11.41
N CYS A 39 -16.60 -17.21 -11.81
CA CYS A 39 -15.43 -16.95 -12.65
C CYS A 39 -14.11 -17.31 -11.94
N GLN A 40 -14.05 -17.19 -10.61
CA GLN A 40 -12.89 -17.59 -9.81
C GLN A 40 -12.67 -19.11 -9.84
N GLU A 41 -13.75 -19.89 -9.80
CA GLU A 41 -13.71 -21.36 -9.88
C GLU A 41 -13.35 -21.86 -11.29
N MET A 42 -13.64 -21.06 -12.33
CA MET A 42 -13.41 -21.39 -13.75
C MET A 42 -12.38 -20.47 -14.44
N GLN A 43 -11.32 -20.07 -13.72
CA GLN A 43 -10.41 -18.99 -14.12
C GLN A 43 -9.80 -19.14 -15.54
N GLN A 44 -9.48 -20.35 -15.98
CA GLN A 44 -8.86 -20.60 -17.30
C GLN A 44 -9.83 -20.39 -18.48
N VAL A 45 -11.14 -20.57 -18.27
CA VAL A 45 -12.20 -20.42 -19.29
C VAL A 45 -12.80 -19.02 -19.26
N ALA A 46 -12.87 -18.39 -18.09
CA ALA A 46 -13.41 -17.04 -17.92
C ALA A 46 -12.51 -15.96 -18.54
N THR A 47 -11.19 -16.17 -18.53
CA THR A 47 -10.20 -15.21 -19.07
C THR A 47 -10.19 -15.21 -20.60
N SER A 48 -10.42 -16.35 -21.26
CA SER A 48 -10.43 -16.46 -22.73
C SER A 48 -11.73 -15.99 -23.38
N SER A 49 -12.79 -15.80 -22.60
CA SER A 49 -14.13 -15.41 -23.09
C SER A 49 -14.46 -13.92 -22.93
N GLY A 50 -13.59 -13.13 -22.26
CA GLY A 50 -13.82 -11.70 -21.99
C GLY A 50 -14.97 -11.42 -21.02
N ILE A 51 -15.60 -12.46 -20.45
CA ILE A 51 -16.71 -12.36 -19.51
C ILE A 51 -16.23 -11.73 -18.20
N LEU A 52 -15.07 -12.17 -17.73
CA LEU A 52 -14.49 -11.68 -16.49
C LEU A 52 -14.19 -10.18 -16.56
N GLU A 53 -13.61 -9.72 -17.68
CA GLU A 53 -13.34 -8.29 -17.89
C GLU A 53 -14.62 -7.45 -17.91
N LYS A 54 -15.66 -7.91 -18.62
CA LYS A 54 -16.95 -7.23 -18.65
C LYS A 54 -17.65 -7.20 -17.29
N CYS A 55 -17.52 -8.27 -16.50
CA CYS A 55 -18.06 -8.34 -15.15
C CYS A 55 -17.36 -7.35 -14.21
N LEU A 56 -16.02 -7.32 -14.23
CA LEU A 56 -15.22 -6.34 -13.48
C LEU A 56 -15.56 -4.91 -13.90
N ASP A 57 -15.70 -4.67 -15.20
CA ASP A 57 -16.08 -3.37 -15.76
C ASP A 57 -17.47 -2.91 -15.32
N SER A 58 -18.44 -3.82 -15.23
CA SER A 58 -19.78 -3.54 -14.71
C SER A 58 -19.73 -3.18 -13.22
N ILE A 59 -18.92 -3.91 -12.43
CA ILE A 59 -18.68 -3.61 -11.01
C ILE A 59 -18.06 -2.23 -10.84
N VAL A 60 -16.97 -1.94 -11.55
CA VAL A 60 -16.29 -0.64 -11.46
C VAL A 60 -17.20 0.49 -11.92
N GLY A 61 -17.99 0.27 -12.99
CA GLY A 61 -19.01 1.22 -13.44
C GLY A 61 -20.05 1.53 -12.36
N ARG A 62 -20.52 0.51 -11.63
CA ARG A 62 -21.44 0.71 -10.51
C ARG A 62 -20.83 1.43 -9.33
N LEU A 63 -19.59 1.12 -8.98
CA LEU A 63 -18.87 1.81 -7.91
C LEU A 63 -18.72 3.30 -8.22
N ALA A 64 -18.48 3.65 -9.49
CA ALA A 64 -18.42 5.05 -9.92
C ALA A 64 -19.76 5.79 -9.79
N ILE A 65 -20.88 5.15 -10.12
CA ILE A 65 -22.23 5.75 -10.04
C ILE A 65 -22.69 5.93 -8.58
N THR A 66 -22.43 4.93 -7.73
CA THR A 66 -22.84 4.93 -6.31
C THR A 66 -22.01 5.87 -5.44
N GLY A 67 -20.89 6.39 -5.96
CA GLY A 67 -20.11 7.45 -5.32
C GLY A 67 -20.85 8.79 -5.18
N GLU A 68 -21.93 9.02 -5.95
CA GLU A 68 -22.69 10.29 -5.94
C GLU A 68 -24.11 10.18 -5.38
N ALA A 69 -24.78 9.02 -5.43
CA ALA A 69 -26.08 8.82 -4.80
C ALA A 69 -26.29 7.33 -4.44
N SER A 70 -26.62 7.06 -3.17
CA SER A 70 -26.99 5.71 -2.72
C SER A 70 -28.48 5.47 -2.92
N PRO A 71 -28.90 4.31 -3.48
CA PRO A 71 -30.29 3.88 -3.49
C PRO A 71 -30.60 3.13 -2.19
N CYS A 72 -30.76 3.85 -1.09
CA CYS A 72 -31.47 3.33 0.06
C CYS A 72 -32.75 4.15 0.21
N ALA A 73 -33.84 3.61 -0.34
CA ALA A 73 -35.17 3.99 0.08
C ALA A 73 -35.27 3.65 1.57
N SER A 74 -35.20 4.67 2.42
CA SER A 74 -35.59 4.55 3.82
C SER A 74 -37.07 4.20 3.83
N THR A 75 -37.39 2.93 4.08
CA THR A 75 -38.70 2.54 4.62
C THR A 75 -38.75 3.04 6.06
N SER A 76 -39.02 4.34 6.22
CA SER A 76 -39.47 4.87 7.50
C SER A 76 -40.88 4.33 7.73
N SER A 77 -40.99 3.28 8.54
CA SER A 77 -42.23 3.00 9.26
C SER A 77 -42.42 4.12 10.29
N PRO A 78 -43.55 4.83 10.28
CA PRO A 78 -43.91 5.70 11.39
C PRO A 78 -44.51 4.78 12.46
N ASP A 79 -43.95 4.80 13.68
CA ASP A 79 -44.70 4.72 14.94
C ASP A 79 -43.74 4.45 16.11
N SER A 80 -43.32 5.53 16.76
CA SER A 80 -43.48 5.69 18.20
C SER A 80 -42.93 7.05 18.62
N SER A 81 -43.86 7.89 19.05
CA SER A 81 -43.63 9.16 19.73
C SER A 81 -42.83 8.96 21.02
N GLY A 82 -41.73 9.69 21.19
CA GLY A 82 -41.01 9.68 22.46
C GLY A 82 -39.84 10.66 22.52
N LEU A 83 -40.16 11.92 22.84
CA LEU A 83 -39.29 12.95 23.44
C LEU A 83 -38.10 13.49 22.62
N ARG A 84 -38.25 14.76 22.22
CA ARG A 84 -37.15 15.67 21.88
C ARG A 84 -36.28 15.93 23.12
N LEU A 85 -34.98 15.69 23.01
CA LEU A 85 -33.95 16.42 23.73
C LEU A 85 -32.83 16.78 22.75
N SER A 86 -32.80 18.06 22.39
CA SER A 86 -31.69 18.72 21.71
C SER A 86 -30.56 18.91 22.72
N CYS A 87 -29.35 18.46 22.38
CA CYS A 87 -28.09 18.97 22.93
C CYS A 87 -27.00 18.76 21.86
N ASP A 88 -26.46 19.86 21.36
CA ASP A 88 -25.32 19.91 20.45
C ASP A 88 -24.12 19.17 21.05
N THR A 89 -23.72 18.06 20.42
CA THR A 89 -22.42 17.44 20.68
C THR A 89 -21.77 17.06 19.34
N ARG A 90 -20.88 17.95 18.88
CA ARG A 90 -19.68 17.68 18.06
C ARG A 90 -19.75 16.45 17.14
N SER A 91 -20.13 16.70 15.89
CA SER A 91 -20.19 15.80 14.74
C SER A 91 -18.96 14.90 14.58
N THR A 92 -18.94 13.76 15.27
CA THR A 92 -18.07 12.61 14.99
C THR A 92 -18.83 11.49 14.28
N GLU A 93 -20.16 11.49 14.35
CA GLU A 93 -21.02 10.55 13.63
C GLU A 93 -21.08 10.81 12.13
N SER A 94 -20.98 12.07 11.66
CA SER A 94 -21.05 12.37 10.22
C SER A 94 -19.85 11.80 9.44
N LEU A 95 -18.65 11.85 10.03
CA LEU A 95 -17.42 11.25 9.47
C LEU A 95 -17.47 9.72 9.53
N LYS A 96 -17.96 9.14 10.63
CA LYS A 96 -18.11 7.69 10.77
C LYS A 96 -19.16 7.13 9.80
N ASN A 97 -20.26 7.86 9.61
CA ASN A 97 -21.34 7.52 8.69
C ASN A 97 -20.96 7.79 7.21
N SER A 98 -20.04 8.72 6.94
CA SER A 98 -19.39 8.88 5.62
C SER A 98 -18.39 7.75 5.35
N PHE A 99 -17.61 7.33 6.36
CA PHE A 99 -16.65 6.24 6.28
C PHE A 99 -17.32 4.86 6.08
N SER A 100 -18.45 4.59 6.72
CA SER A 100 -19.23 3.37 6.47
C SER A 100 -19.86 3.39 5.06
N ARG A 101 -20.30 4.56 4.59
CA ARG A 101 -20.89 4.74 3.25
C ARG A 101 -19.90 4.63 2.09
N ALA A 102 -18.62 4.95 2.26
CA ALA A 102 -17.63 4.85 1.17
C ALA A 102 -17.02 3.44 1.01
N ASN A 103 -17.08 2.61 2.06
CA ASN A 103 -16.43 1.30 2.11
C ASN A 103 -17.42 0.12 2.16
N TRP A 104 -18.71 0.35 1.86
CA TRP A 104 -19.78 -0.66 1.95
C TRP A 104 -19.47 -1.95 1.17
N TRP A 105 -18.73 -1.84 0.07
CA TRP A 105 -18.37 -2.94 -0.82
C TRP A 105 -17.07 -3.67 -0.43
N PHE A 106 -16.34 -3.19 0.60
CA PHE A 106 -15.03 -3.75 0.94
C PHE A 106 -15.14 -5.20 1.44
N GLU A 107 -16.13 -5.49 2.27
CA GLU A 107 -16.41 -6.84 2.77
C GLU A 107 -16.77 -7.78 1.62
N ASP A 108 -17.71 -7.35 0.77
CA ASP A 108 -18.18 -8.10 -0.40
C ASP A 108 -17.06 -8.48 -1.36
N LEU A 109 -16.14 -7.56 -1.66
CA LEU A 109 -15.03 -7.83 -2.58
C LEU A 109 -13.81 -8.47 -1.89
N SER A 110 -13.81 -8.57 -0.56
CA SER A 110 -12.69 -9.19 0.16
C SER A 110 -12.63 -10.72 0.02
N VAL A 111 -13.72 -11.34 -0.44
CA VAL A 111 -13.75 -12.80 -0.70
C VAL A 111 -12.98 -13.19 -1.96
N LEU A 112 -12.72 -12.24 -2.86
CA LEU A 112 -12.03 -12.48 -4.13
C LEU A 112 -10.63 -13.06 -3.93
N SER A 113 -10.14 -13.82 -4.92
CA SER A 113 -8.76 -14.29 -4.96
C SER A 113 -7.79 -13.13 -5.26
N PRO A 114 -6.49 -13.27 -4.88
CA PRO A 114 -5.49 -12.23 -5.16
C PRO A 114 -5.43 -11.82 -6.64
N ASN A 115 -5.52 -12.78 -7.55
CA ASN A 115 -5.53 -12.54 -9.00
C ASN A 115 -6.72 -11.66 -9.44
N LEU A 116 -7.92 -11.93 -8.91
CA LEU A 116 -9.10 -11.13 -9.24
C LEU A 116 -9.03 -9.72 -8.67
N VAL A 117 -8.46 -9.56 -7.46
CA VAL A 117 -8.21 -8.23 -6.90
C VAL A 117 -7.21 -7.44 -7.75
N GLU A 118 -6.16 -8.08 -8.26
CA GLU A 118 -5.22 -7.44 -9.17
C GLU A 118 -5.92 -6.93 -10.44
N MET A 119 -6.76 -7.77 -11.06
CA MET A 119 -7.53 -7.38 -12.25
C MET A 119 -8.53 -6.26 -11.96
N LEU A 120 -9.22 -6.34 -10.81
CA LEU A 120 -10.17 -5.32 -10.35
C LEU A 120 -9.46 -3.97 -10.18
N VAL A 121 -8.31 -3.93 -9.50
CA VAL A 121 -7.54 -2.71 -9.27
C VAL A 121 -7.08 -2.11 -10.60
N LYS A 122 -6.61 -2.92 -11.55
CA LYS A 122 -6.25 -2.46 -12.90
C LYS A 122 -7.43 -1.81 -13.62
N SER A 123 -8.63 -2.39 -13.56
CA SER A 123 -9.85 -1.81 -14.14
C SER A 123 -10.29 -0.52 -13.41
N MET A 124 -10.19 -0.48 -12.08
CA MET A 124 -10.46 0.74 -11.30
C MET A 124 -9.53 1.89 -11.68
N VAL A 125 -8.23 1.63 -11.83
CA VAL A 125 -7.23 2.64 -12.21
C VAL A 125 -7.47 3.11 -13.64
N SER A 126 -7.74 2.21 -14.59
CA SER A 126 -8.00 2.58 -15.99
C SER A 126 -9.25 3.46 -16.16
N ARG A 127 -10.27 3.25 -15.31
CA ARG A 127 -11.50 4.05 -15.25
C ARG A 127 -11.38 5.30 -14.37
N LYS A 128 -10.17 5.66 -13.92
CA LYS A 128 -9.90 6.83 -13.07
C LYS A 128 -10.74 6.85 -11.78
N TYR A 129 -11.01 5.67 -11.22
CA TYR A 129 -11.67 5.57 -9.93
C TYR A 129 -10.79 6.20 -8.84
N ASN A 130 -11.40 6.65 -7.74
CA ASN A 130 -10.71 7.37 -6.68
C ASN A 130 -9.58 6.52 -6.06
N GLN A 131 -8.34 6.89 -6.34
CA GLN A 131 -7.15 6.13 -5.95
C GLN A 131 -6.94 6.06 -4.43
N VAL A 132 -7.44 7.03 -3.66
CA VAL A 132 -7.43 6.98 -2.18
C VAL A 132 -8.36 5.87 -1.68
N ILE A 133 -9.50 5.63 -2.35
CA ILE A 133 -10.39 4.53 -2.00
C ILE A 133 -9.75 3.19 -2.40
N ILE A 134 -9.10 3.12 -3.56
CA ILE A 134 -8.37 1.91 -3.99
C ILE A 134 -7.27 1.54 -2.99
N SER A 135 -6.45 2.51 -2.55
CA SER A 135 -5.38 2.26 -1.59
C SER A 135 -5.93 1.73 -0.25
N ARG A 136 -7.05 2.30 0.21
CA ARG A 136 -7.74 1.86 1.42
C ARG A 136 -8.32 0.45 1.27
N PHE A 137 -8.91 0.13 0.12
CA PHE A 137 -9.41 -1.20 -0.18
C PHE A 137 -8.29 -2.24 -0.15
N LEU A 138 -7.14 -1.95 -0.78
CA LEU A 138 -5.99 -2.85 -0.78
C LEU A 138 -5.47 -3.14 0.64
N LEU A 139 -5.37 -2.12 1.49
CA LEU A 139 -4.96 -2.29 2.89
C LEU A 139 -6.02 -3.04 3.71
N TYR A 140 -7.29 -2.85 3.41
CA TYR A 140 -8.39 -3.62 4.00
C TYR A 140 -8.34 -5.09 3.59
N TYR A 141 -8.19 -5.35 2.29
CA TYR A 141 -8.07 -6.68 1.70
C TYR A 141 -6.90 -7.47 2.29
N GLN A 142 -5.76 -6.82 2.49
CA GLN A 142 -4.64 -7.41 3.22
C GLN A 142 -5.08 -7.86 4.61
N LYS A 143 -5.67 -6.98 5.42
CA LYS A 143 -6.05 -7.29 6.80
C LYS A 143 -7.10 -8.39 6.89
N SER A 144 -8.09 -8.39 6.00
CA SER A 144 -9.17 -9.38 6.01
C SER A 144 -8.66 -10.78 5.66
N LYS A 145 -7.77 -10.93 4.67
CA LYS A 145 -7.21 -12.23 4.29
C LYS A 145 -6.25 -12.81 5.32
N PHE A 146 -5.66 -12.00 6.18
CA PHE A 146 -4.56 -12.43 7.05
C PHE A 146 -4.99 -13.31 8.23
N PHE A 147 -6.26 -13.28 8.64
CA PHE A 147 -6.73 -13.97 9.84
C PHE A 147 -6.61 -15.50 9.75
N THR A 148 -6.90 -16.08 8.59
CA THR A 148 -6.91 -17.54 8.38
C THR A 148 -5.87 -18.03 7.36
N ALA A 149 -5.10 -17.12 6.74
CA ALA A 149 -4.20 -17.46 5.65
C ALA A 149 -2.90 -18.12 6.10
N SER A 150 -2.45 -19.08 5.29
CA SER A 150 -1.10 -19.66 5.33
C SER A 150 -0.03 -18.60 5.05
N SER A 151 1.24 -18.91 5.34
CA SER A 151 2.35 -18.01 5.04
C SER A 151 2.49 -17.71 3.54
N ASP A 152 2.17 -18.68 2.68
CA ASP A 152 2.27 -18.51 1.22
C ASP A 152 1.14 -17.61 0.69
N GLU A 153 -0.09 -17.82 1.16
CA GLU A 153 -1.22 -16.95 0.82
C GLU A 153 -1.00 -15.52 1.31
N LYS A 154 -0.47 -15.33 2.53
CA LYS A 154 -0.10 -14.00 3.05
C LYS A 154 0.94 -13.31 2.16
N ARG A 155 1.92 -14.07 1.68
CA ARG A 155 2.94 -13.58 0.75
C ARG A 155 2.30 -13.13 -0.57
N GLN A 156 1.47 -13.98 -1.20
CA GLN A 156 0.79 -13.65 -2.45
C GLN A 156 -0.11 -12.41 -2.32
N VAL A 157 -0.91 -12.34 -1.24
CA VAL A 157 -1.77 -11.18 -0.96
C VAL A 157 -0.94 -9.90 -0.82
N LEU A 158 0.17 -9.94 -0.10
CA LEU A 158 1.05 -8.77 0.03
C LEU A 158 1.70 -8.36 -1.27
N GLU A 159 2.15 -9.30 -2.10
CA GLU A 159 2.74 -8.99 -3.40
C GLU A 159 1.72 -8.26 -4.29
N ILE A 160 0.46 -8.73 -4.33
CA ILE A 160 -0.63 -8.04 -5.05
C ILE A 160 -0.93 -6.67 -4.45
N VAL A 161 -0.97 -6.54 -3.12
CA VAL A 161 -1.25 -5.27 -2.44
C VAL A 161 -0.15 -4.26 -2.73
N ILE A 162 1.12 -4.65 -2.62
CA ILE A 162 2.26 -3.78 -2.92
C ILE A 162 2.24 -3.37 -4.40
N ASP A 163 2.00 -4.31 -5.30
CA ASP A 163 1.95 -4.04 -6.73
C ASP A 163 0.79 -3.10 -7.09
N GLY A 164 -0.39 -3.32 -6.51
CA GLY A 164 -1.55 -2.44 -6.65
C GLY A 164 -1.27 -1.03 -6.12
N LEU A 165 -0.74 -0.91 -4.91
CA LEU A 165 -0.36 0.39 -4.33
C LEU A 165 0.67 1.13 -5.19
N TYR A 166 1.64 0.42 -5.75
CA TYR A 166 2.68 1.01 -6.61
C TYR A 166 2.13 1.58 -7.93
N THR A 167 0.94 1.15 -8.38
CA THR A 167 0.27 1.73 -9.56
C THR A 167 -0.50 3.01 -9.27
N LEU A 168 -0.68 3.37 -8.00
CA LEU A 168 -1.42 4.56 -7.58
C LEU A 168 -0.48 5.77 -7.45
N ASP A 169 -1.07 6.95 -7.42
CA ASP A 169 -0.38 8.18 -7.07
C ASP A 169 0.17 8.08 -5.63
N PRO A 170 1.47 8.36 -5.40
CA PRO A 170 2.08 8.28 -4.07
C PRO A 170 1.36 9.10 -3.00
N SER A 171 0.72 10.21 -3.36
CA SER A 171 -0.04 11.08 -2.44
C SER A 171 -1.30 10.40 -1.88
N CYS A 172 -1.79 9.33 -2.52
CA CYS A 172 -2.97 8.59 -2.10
C CYS A 172 -2.68 7.58 -0.97
N ILE A 173 -1.41 7.39 -0.60
CA ILE A 173 -0.97 6.39 0.37
C ILE A 173 -0.19 7.08 1.46
N SER A 174 -0.68 7.03 2.70
CA SER A 174 0.04 7.62 3.83
C SER A 174 1.31 6.85 4.18
N CYS A 175 2.39 7.56 4.51
CA CYS A 175 3.65 7.02 5.04
C CYS A 175 3.43 5.97 6.16
N LYS A 176 2.54 6.25 7.12
CA LYS A 176 2.17 5.32 8.20
C LYS A 176 1.69 3.95 7.69
N SER A 177 0.89 3.93 6.63
CA SER A 177 0.38 2.69 6.03
C SER A 177 1.49 1.89 5.37
N LEU A 178 2.42 2.55 4.67
CA LEU A 178 3.57 1.89 4.04
C LEU A 178 4.49 1.23 5.08
N PHE A 179 4.79 1.90 6.18
CA PHE A 179 5.52 1.29 7.29
C PHE A 179 4.73 0.18 7.98
N GLY A 180 3.39 0.29 8.02
CA GLY A 180 2.52 -0.80 8.45
C GLY A 180 2.66 -2.05 7.57
N VAL A 181 2.71 -1.88 6.25
CA VAL A 181 2.96 -2.97 5.29
C VAL A 181 4.38 -3.54 5.47
N LEU A 182 5.39 -2.68 5.62
CA LEU A 182 6.78 -3.08 5.82
C LEU A 182 6.94 -4.02 7.02
N ARG A 183 6.36 -3.69 8.17
CA ARG A 183 6.42 -4.51 9.39
C ARG A 183 5.92 -5.93 9.17
N VAL A 184 4.96 -6.11 8.26
CA VAL A 184 4.44 -7.43 7.89
C VAL A 184 5.37 -8.13 6.90
N VAL A 185 5.90 -7.40 5.91
CA VAL A 185 6.81 -7.90 4.88
C VAL A 185 8.13 -8.43 5.47
N LEU A 186 8.65 -7.83 6.54
CA LEU A 186 9.92 -8.26 7.16
C LEU A 186 9.90 -9.71 7.65
N ASN A 187 8.72 -10.25 7.97
CA ASN A 187 8.54 -11.62 8.44
C ASN A 187 8.15 -12.61 7.34
N LEU A 188 8.14 -12.17 6.07
CA LEU A 188 7.69 -12.96 4.93
C LEU A 188 8.70 -12.91 3.78
N ASN A 189 8.82 -14.03 3.08
CA ASN A 189 9.72 -14.17 1.92
C ASN A 189 9.13 -13.54 0.65
N ILE A 190 8.87 -12.23 0.69
CA ILE A 190 8.33 -11.46 -0.43
C ILE A 190 9.37 -11.33 -1.55
N SER A 191 8.90 -11.33 -2.81
CA SER A 191 9.73 -11.15 -4.00
C SER A 191 10.62 -9.90 -3.91
N LYS A 192 11.81 -9.97 -4.52
CA LYS A 192 12.73 -8.81 -4.57
C LYS A 192 12.09 -7.62 -5.28
N SER A 193 11.29 -7.87 -6.32
CA SER A 193 10.57 -6.84 -7.07
C SER A 193 9.58 -6.07 -6.18
N SER A 194 8.70 -6.78 -5.49
CA SER A 194 7.71 -6.15 -4.60
C SER A 194 8.38 -5.46 -3.41
N ARG A 195 9.43 -6.05 -2.83
CA ARG A 195 10.22 -5.39 -1.78
C ARG A 195 10.80 -4.05 -2.28
N ASN A 196 11.42 -4.03 -3.46
CA ASN A 196 11.97 -2.81 -4.03
C ASN A 196 10.87 -1.76 -4.29
N LYS A 197 9.69 -2.14 -4.77
CA LYS A 197 8.55 -1.22 -4.96
C LYS A 197 8.13 -0.58 -3.63
N LEU A 198 8.02 -1.38 -2.57
CA LEU A 198 7.69 -0.88 -1.23
C LEU A 198 8.78 0.07 -0.70
N GLU A 199 10.05 -0.32 -0.81
CA GLU A 199 11.18 0.53 -0.40
C GLU A 199 11.19 1.86 -1.17
N CYS A 200 10.87 1.86 -2.47
CA CYS A 200 10.73 3.08 -3.26
C CYS A 200 9.58 3.97 -2.79
N MET A 201 8.40 3.41 -2.50
CA MET A 201 7.25 4.17 -1.99
C MET A 201 7.52 4.76 -0.59
N ILE A 202 8.26 4.05 0.25
CA ILE A 202 8.67 4.57 1.58
C ILE A 202 9.70 5.68 1.39
N GLY A 203 10.69 5.45 0.54
CA GLY A 203 11.73 6.42 0.21
C GLY A 203 11.17 7.75 -0.29
N SER A 204 10.17 7.73 -1.17
CA SER A 204 9.55 8.96 -1.69
C SER A 204 8.84 9.81 -0.63
N GLN A 205 8.55 9.25 0.55
CA GLN A 205 7.84 9.93 1.64
C GLN A 205 8.67 10.05 2.92
N MET A 206 10.01 9.95 2.83
CA MET A 206 10.87 10.06 4.01
C MET A 206 10.70 11.37 4.79
N ASP A 207 10.34 12.47 4.13
CA ASP A 207 10.05 13.76 4.77
C ASP A 207 8.81 13.75 5.67
N GLN A 208 8.04 12.66 5.65
CA GLN A 208 6.87 12.41 6.49
C GLN A 208 7.09 11.29 7.52
N ALA A 209 8.26 10.65 7.51
CA ALA A 209 8.60 9.58 8.43
C ALA A 209 9.07 10.14 9.78
N THR A 210 8.99 9.31 10.81
CA THR A 210 9.50 9.58 12.17
C THR A 210 10.67 8.64 12.48
N LEU A 211 11.46 8.97 13.50
CA LEU A 211 12.57 8.12 13.94
C LEU A 211 12.09 6.68 14.22
N ASP A 212 10.99 6.51 14.95
CA ASP A 212 10.35 5.21 15.24
C ASP A 212 10.02 4.38 13.99
N ASN A 213 9.85 5.02 12.83
CA ASN A 213 9.64 4.30 11.58
C ASN A 213 10.93 3.70 11.03
N LEU A 214 12.08 4.33 11.30
CA LEU A 214 13.40 3.90 10.84
C LEU A 214 14.07 2.88 11.77
N LEU A 215 13.63 2.78 13.03
CA LEU A 215 14.12 1.80 14.02
C LEU A 215 13.62 0.38 13.70
N ILE A 216 14.10 -0.16 12.59
CA ILE A 216 13.74 -1.46 12.05
C ILE A 216 14.79 -2.47 12.52
N PRO A 217 14.40 -3.54 13.24
CA PRO A 217 15.35 -4.54 13.72
C PRO A 217 16.15 -5.16 12.59
N SER A 218 17.41 -5.46 12.85
CA SER A 218 18.26 -6.13 11.87
C SER A 218 17.75 -7.55 11.57
N PRO A 219 18.01 -8.08 10.35
CA PRO A 219 17.68 -9.46 10.03
C PRO A 219 18.42 -10.46 10.94
N TYR A 220 17.77 -11.58 11.22
CA TYR A 220 18.34 -12.67 12.03
C TYR A 220 19.77 -13.03 11.58
N GLY A 221 20.68 -13.16 12.56
CA GLY A 221 22.09 -13.45 12.33
C GLY A 221 22.97 -12.22 12.13
N THR A 222 22.41 -11.01 12.20
CA THR A 222 23.17 -9.76 12.23
C THR A 222 23.41 -9.32 13.67
N SER A 223 24.63 -8.88 14.00
CA SER A 223 24.98 -8.44 15.37
C SER A 223 24.51 -7.02 15.71
N CYS A 224 24.40 -6.15 14.70
CA CYS A 224 23.89 -4.78 14.85
C CYS A 224 22.40 -4.79 15.17
N LEU A 225 21.93 -3.83 15.98
CA LEU A 225 20.54 -3.78 16.45
C LEU A 225 19.54 -3.47 15.33
N TYR A 226 19.90 -2.53 14.43
CA TYR A 226 19.00 -2.00 13.41
C TYR A 226 19.47 -2.28 11.97
N ASP A 227 18.54 -2.41 11.03
CA ASP A 227 18.83 -2.58 9.60
C ASP A 227 19.20 -1.23 8.94
N VAL A 228 20.42 -0.78 9.19
CA VAL A 228 21.01 0.42 8.56
C VAL A 228 20.97 0.36 7.03
N ASN A 229 21.13 -0.83 6.44
CA ASN A 229 21.12 -0.97 4.99
C ASN A 229 19.74 -0.69 4.40
N LEU A 230 18.67 -1.02 5.11
CA LEU A 230 17.30 -0.71 4.69
C LEU A 230 17.04 0.79 4.72
N VAL A 231 17.46 1.49 5.78
CA VAL A 231 17.35 2.96 5.86
C VAL A 231 18.13 3.65 4.75
N LEU A 232 19.36 3.19 4.46
CA LEU A 232 20.14 3.69 3.32
C LEU A 232 19.44 3.46 1.98
N ARG A 233 18.68 2.36 1.81
CA ARG A 233 17.87 2.13 0.60
C ARG A 233 16.68 3.08 0.50
N PHE A 234 15.99 3.38 1.60
CA PHE A 234 14.96 4.42 1.61
C PHE A 234 15.53 5.77 1.20
N LEU A 235 16.67 6.15 1.79
CA LEU A 235 17.33 7.42 1.49
C LEU A 235 17.76 7.50 0.03
N LYS A 236 18.33 6.42 -0.51
CA LYS A 236 18.66 6.34 -1.93
C LYS A 236 17.43 6.51 -2.83
N ALA A 237 16.30 5.93 -2.44
CA ALA A 237 15.05 6.09 -3.18
C ALA A 237 14.53 7.54 -3.13
N PHE A 238 14.55 8.19 -1.96
CA PHE A 238 14.22 9.61 -1.79
C PHE A 238 15.06 10.49 -2.73
N LEU A 239 16.38 10.25 -2.76
CA LEU A 239 17.31 11.03 -3.57
C LEU A 239 17.13 10.80 -5.08
N ARG A 240 16.72 9.60 -5.49
CA ARG A 240 16.49 9.25 -6.90
C ARG A 240 15.28 9.94 -7.51
N GLU A 241 14.23 10.17 -6.73
CA GLU A 241 13.00 10.80 -7.22
C GLU A 241 13.23 12.27 -7.63
N GLY A 242 14.30 12.89 -7.15
CA GLY A 242 14.69 14.26 -7.53
C GLY A 242 13.75 15.35 -7.00
N GLY A 243 12.57 14.98 -6.47
CA GLY A 243 11.58 15.90 -5.89
C GLY A 243 12.11 16.74 -4.72
N TRP A 244 13.18 16.29 -4.06
CA TRP A 244 13.90 17.09 -3.07
C TRP A 244 14.56 18.34 -3.66
N ARG A 245 14.97 18.32 -4.94
CA ARG A 245 15.52 19.50 -5.63
C ARG A 245 14.47 20.58 -5.82
N LEU A 246 13.20 20.18 -5.90
CA LEU A 246 12.06 21.07 -6.06
C LEU A 246 11.56 21.62 -4.72
N SER A 247 11.99 21.04 -3.60
CA SER A 247 11.53 21.43 -2.26
C SER A 247 12.66 21.32 -1.22
N PRO A 248 13.45 22.38 -1.01
CA PRO A 248 14.51 22.42 0.00
C PRO A 248 14.02 22.05 1.41
N THR A 249 12.77 22.40 1.72
CA THR A 249 12.11 22.04 3.00
C THR A 249 12.00 20.53 3.21
N ARG A 250 11.74 19.74 2.17
CA ARG A 250 11.67 18.28 2.26
C ARG A 250 13.06 17.70 2.53
N MET A 251 14.08 18.23 1.85
CA MET A 251 15.46 17.82 2.07
C MET A 251 15.89 18.08 3.52
N LYS A 252 15.62 19.27 4.06
CA LYS A 252 15.95 19.60 5.46
C LYS A 252 15.27 18.68 6.48
N LYS A 253 13.99 18.33 6.24
CA LYS A 253 13.28 17.35 7.09
C LYS A 253 13.93 15.97 7.06
N VAL A 254 14.31 15.50 5.86
CA VAL A 254 15.00 14.21 5.72
C VAL A 254 16.39 14.26 6.34
N ALA A 255 17.12 15.37 6.22
CA ALA A 255 18.43 15.55 6.86
C ALA A 255 18.32 15.45 8.38
N SER A 256 17.40 16.21 8.99
CA SER A 256 17.15 16.12 10.43
C SER A 256 16.72 14.72 10.88
N LEU A 257 15.86 14.03 10.11
CA LEU A 257 15.49 12.65 10.41
C LEU A 257 16.70 11.69 10.35
N MET A 258 17.59 11.88 9.36
CA MET A 258 18.80 11.08 9.23
C MET A 258 19.79 11.36 10.34
N ASP A 259 19.95 12.61 10.77
CA ASP A 259 20.86 12.99 11.85
C ASP A 259 20.38 12.38 13.19
N LEU A 260 19.06 12.42 13.47
CA LEU A 260 18.45 11.68 14.59
C LEU A 260 18.70 10.18 14.51
N TYR A 261 18.58 9.59 13.32
CA TYR A 261 18.84 8.16 13.13
C TYR A 261 20.32 7.81 13.31
N ILE A 262 21.25 8.64 12.83
CA ILE A 262 22.69 8.47 12.99
C ILE A 262 23.05 8.52 14.48
N ALA A 263 22.49 9.49 15.22
CA ALA A 263 22.68 9.59 16.67
C ALA A 263 22.17 8.35 17.43
N GLU A 264 21.03 7.78 17.01
CA GLU A 264 20.47 6.58 17.65
C GLU A 264 21.30 5.32 17.39
N VAL A 265 21.93 5.18 16.21
CA VAL A 265 22.73 3.99 15.88
C VAL A 265 24.22 4.11 16.24
N ALA A 266 24.73 5.33 16.47
CA ALA A 266 26.13 5.58 16.82
C ALA A 266 26.62 4.78 18.05
N PRO A 267 25.83 4.59 19.12
CA PRO A 267 26.26 3.85 20.30
C PRO A 267 26.34 2.32 20.11
N ASP A 268 25.91 1.77 18.97
CA ASP A 268 25.90 0.32 18.73
C ASP A 268 27.32 -0.20 18.46
N PRO A 269 27.91 -1.02 19.37
CA PRO A 269 29.28 -1.52 19.22
C PRO A 269 29.47 -2.51 18.05
N PHE A 270 28.36 -3.00 17.46
CA PHE A 270 28.38 -3.89 16.31
C PHE A 270 28.15 -3.14 14.99
N LEU A 271 27.99 -1.82 15.02
CA LEU A 271 27.83 -1.01 13.82
C LEU A 271 29.17 -0.83 13.11
N ARG A 272 29.34 -1.55 11.99
CA ARG A 272 30.57 -1.48 11.19
C ARG A 272 30.83 -0.07 10.65
N PHE A 273 32.11 0.32 10.64
CA PHE A 273 32.63 1.56 10.06
C PHE A 273 32.03 1.89 8.70
N SER A 274 32.03 0.93 7.77
CA SER A 274 31.54 1.14 6.41
C SER A 274 30.07 1.54 6.34
N LYS A 275 29.23 1.06 7.28
CA LYS A 275 27.82 1.43 7.35
C LYS A 275 27.64 2.80 7.99
N PHE A 276 28.36 3.07 9.06
CA PHE A 276 28.32 4.37 9.73
C PHE A 276 28.78 5.48 8.79
N LEU A 277 29.95 5.31 8.15
CA LEU A 277 30.46 6.23 7.13
C LEU A 277 29.43 6.45 6.01
N ALA A 278 28.81 5.38 5.51
CA ALA A 278 27.79 5.48 4.47
C ALA A 278 26.58 6.33 4.89
N LEU A 279 26.20 6.35 6.18
CA LEU A 279 25.15 7.24 6.68
C LEU A 279 25.61 8.70 6.71
N VAL A 280 26.80 8.95 7.25
CA VAL A 280 27.37 10.31 7.40
C VAL A 280 27.49 11.00 6.04
N VAL A 281 27.99 10.29 5.02
CA VAL A 281 28.18 10.85 3.66
C VAL A 281 26.95 10.77 2.76
N ALA A 282 25.81 10.27 3.25
CA ALA A 282 24.67 9.97 2.38
C ALA A 282 23.98 11.22 1.82
N LEU A 283 24.08 12.34 2.53
CA LEU A 283 23.42 13.61 2.20
C LEU A 283 24.47 14.68 1.88
N PRO A 284 24.17 15.58 0.92
CA PRO A 284 25.05 16.70 0.63
C PRO A 284 25.03 17.74 1.76
N ASP A 285 26.10 18.52 1.88
CA ASP A 285 26.28 19.51 2.94
C ASP A 285 25.18 20.56 2.96
N SER A 286 24.68 20.93 1.78
CA SER A 286 23.57 21.87 1.61
C SER A 286 22.23 21.39 2.17
N ALA A 287 22.11 20.11 2.57
CA ALA A 287 20.91 19.57 3.20
C ALA A 287 20.80 20.00 4.68
N ARG A 288 21.91 20.41 5.30
CA ARG A 288 21.99 20.72 6.73
C ARG A 288 22.18 22.22 6.96
N ASP A 289 21.42 22.76 7.92
CA ASP A 289 21.62 24.12 8.43
C ASP A 289 22.60 24.14 9.62
N CYS A 290 22.72 23.02 10.32
CA CYS A 290 23.56 22.83 11.50
C CYS A 290 24.15 21.42 11.48
N TRP A 291 25.32 21.25 12.09
CA TRP A 291 26.07 19.99 12.10
C TRP A 291 26.23 19.40 13.51
N ASP A 292 25.77 20.10 14.56
CA ASP A 292 26.03 19.74 15.96
C ASP A 292 25.56 18.32 16.31
N GLU A 293 24.38 17.92 15.84
CA GLU A 293 23.84 16.56 16.07
C GLU A 293 24.70 15.48 15.40
N LEU A 294 25.18 15.75 14.19
CA LEU A 294 26.04 14.83 13.46
C LEU A 294 27.45 14.76 14.08
N TYR A 295 28.01 15.88 14.52
CA TYR A 295 29.27 15.92 15.27
C TYR A 295 29.16 15.10 16.54
N HIS A 296 28.09 15.28 17.31
CA HIS A 296 27.87 14.51 18.52
C HIS A 296 27.75 13.01 18.24
N ALA A 297 27.01 12.62 17.20
CA ALA A 297 26.88 11.21 16.83
C ALA A 297 28.22 10.61 16.37
N ILE A 298 29.06 11.35 15.66
CA ILE A 298 30.41 10.93 15.27
C ILE A 298 31.29 10.73 16.50
N ASP A 299 31.27 11.67 17.44
CA ASP A 299 32.05 11.59 18.68
C ASP A 299 31.68 10.33 19.48
N VAL A 300 30.38 10.11 19.71
CA VAL A 300 29.86 8.90 20.38
C VAL A 300 30.27 7.62 19.63
N TYR A 301 30.21 7.61 18.29
CA TYR A 301 30.63 6.46 17.50
C TYR A 301 32.12 6.16 17.70
N LEU A 302 32.98 7.19 17.70
CA LEU A 302 34.42 7.06 17.87
C LEU A 302 34.78 6.58 19.29
N GLU A 303 34.06 7.04 20.32
CA GLU A 303 34.23 6.57 21.70
C GLU A 303 33.94 5.07 21.83
N VAL A 304 32.84 4.61 21.22
CA VAL A 304 32.40 3.20 21.25
C VAL A 304 33.32 2.31 20.41
N HIS A 305 33.90 2.85 19.34
CA HIS A 305 34.74 2.13 18.38
C HIS A 305 36.22 2.51 18.48
N ALA A 306 36.77 2.48 19.70
CA ALA A 306 38.17 2.83 19.96
C ALA A 306 39.22 2.02 19.15
N GLY A 307 38.83 0.86 18.63
CA GLY A 307 39.67 0.00 17.78
C GLY A 307 39.81 0.41 16.31
N LEU A 308 39.18 1.52 15.87
CA LEU A 308 39.32 2.04 14.51
C LEU A 308 40.75 2.51 14.22
N SER A 309 41.19 2.31 12.98
CA SER A 309 42.46 2.85 12.51
C SER A 309 42.42 4.38 12.37
N GLU A 310 43.59 5.03 12.42
CA GLU A 310 43.68 6.49 12.21
C GLU A 310 43.15 6.91 10.84
N GLU A 311 43.33 6.09 9.80
CA GLU A 311 42.77 6.33 8.47
C GLU A 311 41.23 6.33 8.47
N GLU A 312 40.62 5.42 9.22
CA GLU A 312 39.16 5.34 9.36
C GLU A 312 38.61 6.55 10.13
N LYS A 313 39.25 6.90 11.25
CA LYS A 313 38.89 8.10 12.03
C LYS A 313 38.96 9.35 11.15
N LEU A 314 40.06 9.53 10.42
CA LEU A 314 40.23 10.65 9.48
C LEU A 314 39.15 10.68 8.40
N LYS A 315 38.77 9.53 7.83
CA LYS A 315 37.72 9.46 6.79
C LYS A 315 36.35 9.92 7.30
N ILE A 316 35.96 9.56 8.52
CA ILE A 316 34.69 10.03 9.11
C ILE A 316 34.78 11.53 9.41
N CYS A 317 35.88 11.99 10.00
CA CYS A 317 36.04 13.42 10.32
C CYS A 317 36.05 14.30 9.05
N CYS A 318 36.61 13.81 7.95
CA CYS A 318 36.63 14.52 6.67
C CYS A 318 35.27 14.59 5.97
N ALA A 319 34.27 13.82 6.43
CA ALA A 319 32.91 13.88 5.88
C ALA A 319 32.12 15.12 6.33
N LEU A 320 32.72 15.97 7.18
CA LEU A 320 32.14 17.18 7.76
C LEU A 320 32.63 18.48 7.08
N ASN A 321 33.23 18.37 5.88
CA ASN A 321 33.88 19.50 5.17
C ASN A 321 32.94 20.25 4.24
#